data_AF-A0A836BGH5-F1
#
_entry.id   AF-A0A836BGH5-F1
#
_cell.length_a   1.000
_cell.length_b   1.000
_cell.length_c   1.000
_cell.angle_alpha   90.00
_cell.angle_beta   90.00
_cell.angle_gamma   90.00
#
_symmetry.space_group_name_H-M   'P 1'
#
loop_
_entity.id
_entity.type
_entity.pdbx_description
1 polymer ?
#
loop_
_entity_poly.entity_id
_entity_poly.type
_entity_poly.pdbx_seq_one_letter_code
_entity_poly.pdbx_strand_id
1 'polypeptide(L)'
;MCPDIRENYNLFQDEDGCPDVSPFSETQIPDTDGDGIIDLIDLCPNQPETFNGFLDVDGCPDEFVSLYDFDSDGLPDYLDSCPFSPETYNLFEDEDGCPDSVALQGVGDADGDGFNDLVDKCVLRPETFNGYLDEDGCPDSTVGLNVSDSPTTEQINRDIDGDGFFNEFDGCPLEPENYNKYIDWDGCPDIIPEQSRYLHDYDLDGLDNDEDECPYDPEDYDGDRDTDGCPDN
;
A
#
# COMPACT_ATOMS: atom_id res chain seq x y z
N MET A 1 10.21 -26.28 -23.20
CA MET A 1 10.24 -25.09 -24.07
C MET A 1 10.35 -25.51 -25.52
N CYS A 2 9.26 -25.33 -26.24
CA CYS A 2 9.14 -25.53 -27.68
C CYS A 2 9.30 -24.18 -28.38
N PRO A 3 10.51 -23.83 -28.88
CA PRO A 3 10.83 -22.45 -29.29
C PRO A 3 10.02 -21.93 -30.50
N ASP A 4 9.37 -22.83 -31.24
CA ASP A 4 8.66 -22.51 -32.48
C ASP A 4 7.13 -22.68 -32.34
N ILE A 5 6.62 -23.08 -31.17
CA ILE A 5 5.20 -23.39 -30.98
C ILE A 5 4.73 -22.87 -29.62
N ARG A 6 3.64 -22.10 -29.64
CA ARG A 6 3.01 -21.55 -28.45
C ARG A 6 2.31 -22.63 -27.63
N GLU A 7 2.30 -22.45 -26.31
CA GLU A 7 1.59 -23.30 -25.37
C GLU A 7 0.07 -23.26 -25.58
N ASN A 8 -0.64 -24.30 -25.15
CA ASN A 8 -2.10 -24.31 -25.07
C ASN A 8 -2.54 -24.72 -23.66
N TYR A 9 -3.11 -23.77 -22.92
CA TYR A 9 -3.49 -23.95 -21.52
C TYR A 9 -4.75 -24.81 -21.38
N ASN A 10 -4.56 -26.14 -21.48
CA ASN A 10 -5.61 -27.14 -21.50
C ASN A 10 -5.66 -28.00 -20.22
N LEU A 11 -5.06 -27.51 -19.14
CA LEU A 11 -4.97 -28.16 -17.82
C LEU A 11 -4.09 -29.41 -17.83
N PHE A 12 -3.14 -29.48 -18.76
CA PHE A 12 -2.25 -30.61 -18.88
C PHE A 12 -0.87 -30.14 -19.32
N GLN A 13 0.09 -30.22 -18.37
CA GLN A 13 1.50 -29.89 -18.59
C GLN A 13 1.76 -28.44 -19.07
N ASP A 14 0.87 -27.51 -18.73
CA ASP A 14 0.91 -26.13 -19.21
C ASP A 14 2.15 -25.31 -18.73
N GLU A 15 2.99 -25.88 -17.85
CA GLU A 15 4.20 -25.24 -17.33
C GLU A 15 5.47 -25.56 -18.15
N ASP A 16 5.41 -26.48 -19.12
CA ASP A 16 6.60 -26.91 -19.85
C ASP A 16 6.90 -26.08 -21.12
N GLY A 17 5.94 -25.21 -21.50
CA GLY A 17 6.00 -24.33 -22.68
C GLY A 17 6.10 -25.11 -23.99
N CYS A 18 5.57 -26.33 -24.03
CA CYS A 18 5.25 -27.09 -25.22
C CYS A 18 3.75 -27.48 -25.30
N PRO A 19 3.04 -27.12 -26.38
CA PRO A 19 1.62 -27.41 -26.46
C PRO A 19 1.36 -28.92 -26.42
N ASP A 20 0.53 -29.29 -25.46
CA ASP A 20 0.25 -30.66 -25.15
C ASP A 20 -1.20 -31.05 -25.45
N VAL A 21 -1.42 -32.37 -25.50
CA VAL A 21 -2.75 -32.94 -25.66
C VAL A 21 -3.10 -33.71 -24.39
N SER A 22 -4.09 -33.21 -23.65
CA SER A 22 -4.61 -33.92 -22.49
C SER A 22 -5.06 -35.34 -22.88
N PRO A 23 -4.53 -36.40 -22.25
CA PRO A 23 -4.86 -37.79 -22.59
C PRO A 23 -6.32 -38.16 -22.23
N PHE A 24 -7.04 -37.26 -21.56
CA PHE A 24 -8.45 -37.42 -21.17
C PHE A 24 -9.43 -36.58 -22.00
N SER A 25 -8.94 -35.80 -22.97
CA SER A 25 -9.76 -34.91 -23.80
C SER A 25 -10.49 -35.67 -24.93
N GLU A 26 -11.39 -36.60 -24.58
CA GLU A 26 -12.40 -37.11 -25.54
C GLU A 26 -13.57 -36.12 -25.72
N THR A 27 -13.68 -35.13 -24.84
CA THR A 27 -14.58 -33.98 -24.95
C THR A 27 -13.76 -32.73 -25.17
N GLN A 28 -13.89 -32.15 -26.37
CA GLN A 28 -13.30 -30.86 -26.70
C GLN A 28 -13.77 -29.83 -25.67
N ILE A 29 -12.83 -29.33 -24.87
CA ILE A 29 -13.07 -28.26 -23.91
C ILE A 29 -13.35 -26.99 -24.72
N PRO A 30 -14.38 -26.20 -24.39
CA PRO A 30 -14.67 -24.95 -25.09
C PRO A 30 -13.50 -23.98 -25.00
N ASP A 31 -13.16 -23.40 -26.15
CA ASP A 31 -12.20 -22.33 -26.38
C ASP A 31 -12.86 -21.49 -27.50
N THR A 32 -13.54 -20.42 -27.09
CA THR A 32 -14.52 -19.71 -27.90
C THR A 32 -13.86 -18.78 -28.94
N ASP A 33 -12.72 -18.18 -28.63
CA ASP A 33 -11.98 -17.31 -29.54
C ASP A 33 -10.75 -17.99 -30.19
N GLY A 34 -10.36 -19.17 -29.71
CA GLY A 34 -9.38 -20.03 -30.35
C GLY A 34 -7.93 -19.62 -30.09
N ASP A 35 -7.66 -18.96 -28.98
CA ASP A 35 -6.31 -18.54 -28.59
C ASP A 35 -5.48 -19.65 -27.92
N GLY A 36 -6.14 -20.75 -27.51
CA GLY A 36 -5.51 -21.90 -26.86
C GLY A 36 -5.71 -21.96 -25.35
N ILE A 37 -6.41 -20.98 -24.75
CA ILE A 37 -6.85 -20.95 -23.36
C ILE A 37 -8.33 -21.37 -23.34
N ILE A 38 -8.70 -22.24 -22.40
CA ILE A 38 -10.09 -22.72 -22.34
C ILE A 38 -11.00 -21.68 -21.66
N ASP A 39 -12.26 -21.59 -22.10
CA ASP A 39 -13.28 -20.65 -21.57
C ASP A 39 -13.43 -20.67 -20.03
N LEU A 40 -13.00 -21.76 -19.37
CA LEU A 40 -13.09 -21.91 -17.92
C LEU A 40 -12.02 -21.11 -17.15
N ILE A 41 -10.85 -20.89 -17.76
CA ILE A 41 -9.71 -20.19 -17.15
C ILE A 41 -9.36 -18.90 -17.89
N ASP A 42 -9.95 -18.69 -19.07
CA ASP A 42 -9.87 -17.48 -19.86
C ASP A 42 -10.67 -16.33 -19.21
N LEU A 43 -10.01 -15.22 -18.89
CA LEU A 43 -10.64 -14.00 -18.36
C LEU A 43 -11.40 -13.21 -19.44
N CYS A 44 -11.04 -13.39 -20.71
CA CYS A 44 -11.66 -12.79 -21.87
C CYS A 44 -12.13 -13.82 -22.94
N PRO A 45 -13.11 -14.71 -22.65
CA PRO A 45 -13.54 -15.84 -23.53
C PRO A 45 -14.09 -15.51 -24.92
N ASN A 46 -14.08 -14.25 -25.35
CA ASN A 46 -14.53 -13.83 -26.68
C ASN A 46 -13.49 -12.92 -27.36
N GLN A 47 -12.31 -12.74 -26.78
CA GLN A 47 -11.24 -11.90 -27.29
C GLN A 47 -9.92 -12.65 -27.18
N PRO A 48 -9.33 -13.04 -28.31
CA PRO A 48 -8.14 -13.87 -28.28
C PRO A 48 -6.96 -13.12 -27.66
N GLU A 49 -6.22 -13.81 -26.80
CA GLU A 49 -4.95 -13.38 -26.22
C GLU A 49 -3.92 -12.91 -27.26
N THR A 50 -3.14 -11.91 -26.86
CA THR A 50 -1.94 -11.42 -27.56
C THR A 50 -0.68 -11.89 -26.85
N PHE A 51 -0.25 -13.12 -27.15
CA PHE A 51 1.00 -13.72 -26.65
C PHE A 51 2.25 -12.87 -26.96
N ASN A 52 2.58 -11.96 -26.05
CA ASN A 52 3.63 -10.95 -26.19
C ASN A 52 4.67 -11.03 -25.05
N GLY A 53 4.49 -11.99 -24.14
CA GLY A 53 5.33 -12.21 -22.96
C GLY A 53 4.84 -11.49 -21.70
N PHE A 54 3.69 -10.82 -21.75
CA PHE A 54 3.05 -10.14 -20.63
C PHE A 54 1.69 -10.78 -20.40
N LEU A 55 1.48 -11.32 -19.19
CA LEU A 55 0.23 -11.96 -18.76
C LEU A 55 -0.41 -12.99 -19.73
N ASP A 56 0.36 -13.55 -20.68
CA ASP A 56 0.00 -14.58 -21.68
C ASP A 56 -0.81 -15.82 -21.20
N VAL A 57 -1.08 -15.96 -19.91
CA VAL A 57 -1.86 -17.05 -19.29
C VAL A 57 -3.28 -16.64 -18.91
N ASP A 58 -3.61 -15.35 -18.97
CA ASP A 58 -4.84 -14.79 -18.44
C ASP A 58 -5.98 -14.81 -19.48
N GLY A 59 -5.66 -14.88 -20.77
CA GLY A 59 -6.61 -15.00 -21.88
C GLY A 59 -7.09 -13.64 -22.40
N CYS A 60 -6.56 -12.54 -21.88
CA CYS A 60 -6.95 -11.20 -22.26
C CYS A 60 -5.89 -10.52 -23.13
N PRO A 61 -6.26 -9.94 -24.28
CA PRO A 61 -5.30 -9.30 -25.16
C PRO A 61 -4.59 -8.11 -24.48
N ASP A 62 -3.29 -8.25 -24.30
CA ASP A 62 -2.43 -7.20 -23.79
C ASP A 62 -1.55 -6.54 -24.86
N GLU A 63 -1.16 -5.30 -24.59
CA GLU A 63 -0.14 -4.58 -25.37
C GLU A 63 1.19 -4.67 -24.63
N PHE A 64 2.29 -4.93 -25.35
CA PHE A 64 3.62 -4.93 -24.77
C PHE A 64 3.92 -3.54 -24.19
N VAL A 65 3.87 -3.43 -22.85
CA VAL A 65 4.26 -2.23 -22.13
C VAL A 65 5.76 -2.25 -21.90
N SER A 66 6.43 -1.22 -22.41
CA SER A 66 7.86 -1.02 -22.18
C SER A 66 8.08 -0.77 -20.70
N LEU A 67 8.61 -1.76 -19.98
CA LEU A 67 9.04 -1.62 -18.57
C LEU A 67 10.39 -0.90 -18.42
N TYR A 68 10.84 -0.19 -19.46
CA TYR A 68 11.99 0.69 -19.33
C TYR A 68 11.59 1.88 -18.48
N ASP A 69 12.38 2.13 -17.46
CA ASP A 69 12.32 3.25 -16.53
C ASP A 69 13.74 3.81 -16.49
N PHE A 70 13.98 4.90 -17.21
CA PHE A 70 15.33 5.38 -17.50
C PHE A 70 15.97 6.11 -16.32
N ASP A 71 15.19 6.78 -15.48
CA ASP A 71 15.66 7.47 -14.28
C ASP A 71 15.39 6.71 -12.98
N SER A 72 14.72 5.55 -13.08
CA SER A 72 14.55 4.57 -12.00
C SER A 72 13.75 5.11 -10.82
N ASP A 73 12.70 5.89 -11.11
CA ASP A 73 11.78 6.41 -10.11
C ASP A 73 10.55 5.51 -9.86
N GLY A 74 10.45 4.38 -10.56
CA GLY A 74 9.38 3.40 -10.41
C GLY A 74 8.22 3.57 -11.39
N LEU A 75 8.21 4.64 -12.20
CA LEU A 75 7.28 4.80 -13.31
C LEU A 75 7.96 4.43 -14.64
N PRO A 76 7.38 3.50 -15.43
CA PRO A 76 7.87 3.25 -16.78
C PRO A 76 7.84 4.51 -17.65
N ASP A 77 8.83 4.68 -18.54
CA ASP A 77 9.02 5.84 -19.44
C ASP A 77 7.76 6.26 -20.24
N TYR A 78 6.82 5.33 -20.46
CA TYR A 78 5.58 5.60 -21.20
C TYR A 78 4.44 6.16 -20.33
N LEU A 79 4.53 6.00 -19.00
CA LEU A 79 3.64 6.57 -18.00
C LEU A 79 4.23 7.82 -17.35
N ASP A 80 5.56 7.93 -17.33
CA ASP A 80 6.29 9.05 -16.75
C ASP A 80 6.24 10.31 -17.64
N SER A 81 5.87 11.45 -17.04
CA SER A 81 5.87 12.77 -17.70
C SER A 81 7.27 13.38 -17.84
N CYS A 82 8.22 12.93 -17.02
CA CYS A 82 9.62 13.33 -16.99
C CYS A 82 10.63 12.15 -17.08
N PRO A 83 10.69 11.36 -18.18
CA PRO A 83 11.47 10.10 -18.35
C PRO A 83 13.01 10.16 -18.21
N PHE A 84 13.57 11.25 -17.73
CA PHE A 84 15.00 11.48 -17.59
C PHE A 84 15.33 12.23 -16.29
N SER A 85 14.36 12.41 -15.41
CA SER A 85 14.49 13.18 -14.18
C SER A 85 13.58 12.54 -13.15
N PRO A 86 14.15 11.86 -12.15
CA PRO A 86 13.38 11.05 -11.23
C PRO A 86 12.46 11.92 -10.37
N GLU A 87 11.28 11.39 -10.05
CA GLU A 87 10.32 11.94 -9.10
C GLU A 87 10.97 12.34 -7.76
N THR A 88 10.42 13.40 -7.14
CA THR A 88 10.69 13.80 -5.77
C THR A 88 9.43 13.61 -4.91
N TYR A 89 9.28 12.44 -4.30
CA TYR A 89 8.19 12.13 -3.36
C TYR A 89 8.08 13.14 -2.21
N ASN A 90 7.19 14.12 -2.37
CA ASN A 90 7.04 15.24 -1.45
C ASN A 90 5.57 15.57 -1.14
N LEU A 91 4.65 14.63 -1.44
CA LEU A 91 3.20 14.75 -1.28
C LEU A 91 2.56 15.76 -2.24
N PHE A 92 3.24 16.10 -3.33
CA PHE A 92 2.73 16.99 -4.36
C PHE A 92 3.04 16.39 -5.72
N GLU A 93 1.98 16.02 -6.44
CA GLU A 93 2.03 15.48 -7.81
C GLU A 93 2.87 14.18 -7.98
N ASP A 94 3.22 13.49 -6.88
CA ASP A 94 3.99 12.22 -6.79
C ASP A 94 3.56 11.03 -7.71
N GLU A 95 2.49 11.16 -8.51
CA GLU A 95 2.01 10.13 -9.45
C GLU A 95 2.42 10.42 -10.91
N ASP A 96 3.04 11.58 -11.20
CA ASP A 96 3.33 12.01 -12.57
C ASP A 96 4.77 11.75 -13.04
N GLY A 97 5.68 11.39 -12.13
CA GLY A 97 7.08 11.05 -12.39
C GLY A 97 7.99 12.27 -12.53
N CYS A 98 7.49 13.47 -12.24
CA CYS A 98 8.25 14.70 -12.40
C CYS A 98 8.78 15.23 -11.07
N PRO A 99 10.06 15.63 -10.98
CA PRO A 99 10.60 16.23 -9.78
C PRO A 99 9.95 17.58 -9.52
N ASP A 100 9.00 17.59 -8.60
CA ASP A 100 8.36 18.81 -8.17
C ASP A 100 9.02 19.42 -6.94
N SER A 101 8.75 20.72 -6.79
CA SER A 101 9.12 21.44 -5.58
C SER A 101 7.89 22.15 -5.07
N VAL A 102 7.37 21.70 -3.93
CA VAL A 102 6.58 22.56 -3.07
C VAL A 102 7.50 23.67 -2.57
N ALA A 103 7.45 24.81 -3.25
CA ALA A 103 7.95 26.03 -2.66
C ALA A 103 7.17 26.20 -1.36
N LEU A 104 7.81 25.94 -0.22
CA LEU A 104 7.35 26.32 1.11
C LEU A 104 7.29 27.86 1.15
N GLN A 105 6.35 28.44 0.41
CA GLN A 105 6.04 29.85 0.41
C GLN A 105 5.20 30.11 1.65
N GLY A 106 5.92 30.24 2.75
CA GLY A 106 5.38 30.70 4.01
C GLY A 106 4.64 29.59 4.73
N VAL A 107 5.18 29.23 5.88
CA VAL A 107 4.37 28.87 7.04
C VAL A 107 3.31 29.97 7.22
N GLY A 108 2.16 29.78 6.56
CA GLY A 108 0.94 30.53 6.82
C GLY A 108 0.53 30.29 8.25
N ASP A 109 -0.15 31.27 8.82
CA ASP A 109 -0.78 31.19 10.14
C ASP A 109 -2.16 31.82 9.88
N ALA A 110 -3.06 30.98 9.38
CA ALA A 110 -4.30 31.41 8.74
C ALA A 110 -5.29 32.02 9.75
N ASP A 111 -5.17 31.67 11.03
CA ASP A 111 -5.97 32.26 12.12
C ASP A 111 -5.19 33.21 13.04
N GLY A 112 -3.87 33.25 12.93
CA GLY A 112 -3.00 34.23 13.58
C GLY A 112 -2.67 33.92 15.03
N ASP A 113 -2.73 32.65 15.44
CA ASP A 113 -2.53 32.21 16.83
C ASP A 113 -1.06 31.93 17.20
N GLY A 114 -0.18 31.91 16.20
CA GLY A 114 1.26 31.69 16.36
C GLY A 114 1.74 30.27 16.04
N PHE A 115 0.83 29.33 15.76
CA PHE A 115 1.14 28.08 15.11
C PHE A 115 1.07 28.27 13.59
N ASN A 116 1.91 27.54 12.86
CA ASN A 116 1.82 27.59 11.41
C ASN A 116 0.83 26.53 10.93
N ASP A 117 0.20 26.78 9.77
CA ASP A 117 -0.81 25.90 9.15
C ASP A 117 -0.33 24.44 8.97
N LEU A 118 0.98 24.17 9.02
CA LEU A 118 1.55 22.82 8.90
C LEU A 118 1.62 22.07 10.25
N VAL A 119 1.70 22.78 11.37
CA VAL A 119 1.77 22.21 12.73
C VAL A 119 0.53 22.51 13.56
N ASP A 120 -0.35 23.37 13.05
CA ASP A 120 -1.62 23.74 13.64
C ASP A 120 -2.70 22.71 13.25
N LYS A 121 -3.22 21.97 14.24
CA LYS A 121 -4.31 21.01 14.02
C LYS A 121 -5.64 21.68 13.67
N CYS A 122 -5.75 22.98 13.93
CA CYS A 122 -6.98 23.75 13.86
C CYS A 122 -6.95 24.96 12.93
N VAL A 123 -5.94 25.16 12.08
CA VAL A 123 -5.73 26.09 10.92
C VAL A 123 -6.58 27.39 10.82
N LEU A 124 -7.90 27.32 10.96
CA LEU A 124 -8.84 28.44 10.87
C LEU A 124 -9.44 28.86 12.22
N ARG A 125 -9.02 28.24 13.33
CA ARG A 125 -9.57 28.42 14.66
C ARG A 125 -8.42 28.62 15.65
N PRO A 126 -8.23 29.85 16.15
CA PRO A 126 -7.03 30.18 16.91
C PRO A 126 -7.02 29.50 18.27
N GLU A 127 -5.84 29.04 18.68
CA GLU A 127 -5.50 28.50 19.99
C GLU A 127 -5.98 29.40 21.13
N THR A 128 -6.38 28.75 22.22
CA THR A 128 -6.71 29.36 23.50
C THR A 128 -5.70 28.95 24.57
N PHE A 129 -4.59 29.69 24.67
CA PHE A 129 -3.55 29.52 25.70
C PHE A 129 -4.10 29.60 27.13
N ASN A 130 -4.48 28.45 27.69
CA ASN A 130 -5.18 28.32 28.97
C ASN A 130 -4.47 27.35 29.94
N GLY A 131 -3.34 26.77 29.52
CA GLY A 131 -2.54 25.81 30.28
C GLY A 131 -2.96 24.35 30.06
N TYR A 132 -3.79 24.07 29.06
CA TYR A 132 -4.22 22.73 28.67
C TYR A 132 -4.09 22.62 27.15
N LEU A 133 -3.20 21.72 26.70
CA LEU A 133 -2.93 21.41 25.30
C LEU A 133 -2.53 22.60 24.40
N ASP A 134 -2.07 23.71 25.00
CA ASP A 134 -1.56 24.94 24.37
C ASP A 134 -0.45 24.77 23.28
N GLU A 135 -0.02 23.56 22.93
CA GLU A 135 1.02 23.28 21.92
C GLU A 135 0.48 22.69 20.61
N ASP A 136 -0.85 22.51 20.47
CA ASP A 136 -1.42 21.81 19.32
C ASP A 136 -2.22 22.68 18.34
N GLY A 137 -2.31 23.98 18.60
CA GLY A 137 -2.97 24.97 17.75
C GLY A 137 -4.49 24.96 17.86
N CYS A 138 -5.08 24.07 18.68
CA CYS A 138 -6.51 23.94 18.79
C CYS A 138 -7.08 24.64 20.03
N PRO A 139 -8.15 25.45 19.91
CA PRO A 139 -8.79 26.08 21.05
C PRO A 139 -9.40 25.05 21.98
N ASP A 140 -8.71 24.82 23.09
CA ASP A 140 -9.23 24.05 24.18
C ASP A 140 -9.98 24.89 25.20
N SER A 141 -10.79 24.19 25.98
CA SER A 141 -11.35 24.74 27.20
C SER A 141 -10.96 23.83 28.33
N THR A 142 -10.36 24.39 29.39
CA THR A 142 -10.18 23.66 30.64
C THR A 142 -11.52 23.02 30.96
N VAL A 143 -11.60 21.70 30.93
CA VAL A 143 -12.78 20.99 31.43
C VAL A 143 -12.92 21.45 32.86
N GLY A 144 -13.84 22.39 33.08
CA GLY A 144 -14.20 22.84 34.38
C GLY A 144 -14.57 21.58 35.15
N LEU A 145 -13.91 21.38 36.29
CA LEU A 145 -14.44 20.58 37.38
C LEU A 145 -15.78 21.20 37.80
N ASN A 146 -16.82 21.02 37.00
CA ASN A 146 -18.19 21.23 37.40
C ASN A 146 -18.61 19.98 38.15
N VAL A 147 -18.40 20.06 39.46
CA VAL A 147 -19.04 19.25 40.49
C VAL A 147 -20.55 19.51 40.44
N SER A 148 -21.19 19.03 39.38
CA SER A 148 -22.65 18.96 39.26
C SER A 148 -23.14 17.80 38.40
N ASP A 149 -22.28 17.16 37.61
CA ASP A 149 -22.54 15.82 37.09
C ASP A 149 -21.62 14.84 37.83
N SER A 150 -22.06 14.49 39.05
CA SER A 150 -21.66 13.22 39.65
C SER A 150 -21.88 12.16 38.57
N PRO A 151 -20.86 11.40 38.14
CA PRO A 151 -21.08 10.35 37.16
C PRO A 151 -22.06 9.39 37.81
N THR A 152 -23.31 9.43 37.35
CA THR A 152 -24.17 8.29 37.52
C THR A 152 -23.47 7.13 36.84
N THR A 153 -23.72 5.95 37.37
CA THR A 153 -23.18 4.66 36.94
C THR A 153 -23.67 4.26 35.52
N GLU A 154 -23.82 5.23 34.61
CA GLU A 154 -24.32 5.10 33.24
C GLU A 154 -23.41 5.74 32.18
N GLN A 155 -22.31 6.43 32.54
CA GLN A 155 -21.35 6.98 31.55
C GLN A 155 -20.02 6.21 31.43
N ILE A 156 -19.93 5.05 32.08
CA ILE A 156 -18.73 4.18 32.10
C ILE A 156 -18.73 3.20 30.90
N ASN A 157 -19.78 3.24 30.07
CA ASN A 157 -20.02 2.36 28.93
C ASN A 157 -20.24 3.19 27.66
N ARG A 158 -19.38 4.18 27.41
CA ARG A 158 -19.28 4.78 26.09
C ARG A 158 -18.11 4.16 25.37
N ASP A 159 -18.32 3.91 24.09
CA ASP A 159 -17.37 3.54 23.07
C ASP A 159 -16.91 4.88 22.47
N ILE A 160 -15.68 5.30 22.77
CA ILE A 160 -15.18 6.67 22.49
C ILE A 160 -14.74 6.81 21.02
N ASP A 161 -14.05 5.81 20.50
CA ASP A 161 -13.58 5.75 19.11
C ASP A 161 -14.63 5.18 18.15
N GLY A 162 -15.70 4.59 18.68
CA GLY A 162 -16.87 4.16 17.92
C GLY A 162 -16.66 2.81 17.24
N ASP A 163 -15.74 2.00 17.73
CA ASP A 163 -15.34 0.75 17.12
C ASP A 163 -16.20 -0.45 17.54
N GLY A 164 -17.06 -0.29 18.54
CA GLY A 164 -17.95 -1.32 19.07
C GLY A 164 -17.48 -1.99 20.36
N PHE A 165 -16.29 -1.65 20.86
CA PHE A 165 -15.81 -1.98 22.19
C PHE A 165 -16.14 -0.86 23.17
N PHE A 166 -16.64 -1.22 24.34
CA PHE A 166 -16.82 -0.22 25.39
C PHE A 166 -15.47 0.04 26.02
N ASN A 167 -15.13 1.29 26.32
CA ASN A 167 -13.85 1.69 26.94
C ASN A 167 -13.38 0.84 28.14
N GLU A 168 -14.29 0.20 28.88
CA GLU A 168 -13.94 -0.68 30.01
C GLU A 168 -13.46 -2.08 29.60
N PHE A 169 -13.78 -2.50 28.37
CA PHE A 169 -13.44 -3.78 27.74
C PHE A 169 -12.56 -3.62 26.51
N ASP A 170 -12.12 -2.40 26.26
CA ASP A 170 -11.33 -1.99 25.12
C ASP A 170 -9.86 -1.84 25.54
N GLY A 171 -8.97 -2.52 24.82
CA GLY A 171 -7.52 -2.44 25.01
C GLY A 171 -6.94 -1.10 24.57
N CYS A 172 -7.57 -0.44 23.61
CA CYS A 172 -7.13 0.81 23.00
C CYS A 172 -8.29 1.83 22.90
N PRO A 173 -8.78 2.41 24.02
CA PRO A 173 -10.02 3.20 24.09
C PRO A 173 -10.10 4.54 23.32
N LEU A 174 -9.08 4.84 22.52
CA LEU A 174 -8.96 6.04 21.71
C LEU A 174 -8.63 5.70 20.24
N GLU A 175 -8.35 4.44 19.94
CA GLU A 175 -7.92 3.98 18.62
C GLU A 175 -8.90 2.92 18.13
N PRO A 176 -9.68 3.20 17.08
CA PRO A 176 -10.72 2.30 16.68
C PRO A 176 -10.15 1.00 16.08
N GLU A 177 -10.72 -0.12 16.51
CA GLU A 177 -10.50 -1.42 15.91
C GLU A 177 -10.73 -1.41 14.39
N ASN A 178 -9.82 -2.05 13.64
CA ASN A 178 -9.82 -2.05 12.18
C ASN A 178 -10.44 -3.32 11.57
N TYR A 179 -10.77 -4.33 12.39
CA TYR A 179 -11.47 -5.55 12.02
C TYR A 179 -10.80 -6.31 10.86
N ASN A 180 -9.47 -6.40 10.91
CA ASN A 180 -8.68 -6.99 9.84
C ASN A 180 -8.50 -8.52 9.95
N LYS A 181 -9.24 -9.19 10.85
CA LYS A 181 -9.21 -10.64 11.16
C LYS A 181 -8.01 -11.07 12.00
N TYR A 182 -7.20 -10.12 12.43
CA TYR A 182 -6.12 -10.33 13.38
C TYR A 182 -6.62 -9.74 14.70
N ILE A 183 -6.69 -10.58 15.73
CA ILE A 183 -7.01 -10.21 17.13
C ILE A 183 -8.15 -9.17 17.33
N ASP A 184 -9.16 -9.14 16.44
CA ASP A 184 -10.37 -8.27 16.51
C ASP A 184 -11.24 -8.33 17.80
N TRP A 185 -10.84 -9.03 18.86
CA TRP A 185 -11.57 -9.22 20.11
C TRP A 185 -11.01 -8.42 21.29
N ASP A 186 -9.92 -7.68 21.14
CA ASP A 186 -9.33 -6.88 22.21
C ASP A 186 -9.55 -5.36 22.07
N GLY A 187 -10.12 -4.90 20.95
CA GLY A 187 -10.43 -3.49 20.69
C GLY A 187 -9.21 -2.66 20.31
N CYS A 188 -8.10 -3.28 19.92
CA CYS A 188 -6.89 -2.58 19.50
C CYS A 188 -6.60 -2.81 18.02
N PRO A 189 -6.40 -1.74 17.21
CA PRO A 189 -6.12 -1.90 15.80
C PRO A 189 -4.87 -2.76 15.59
N ASP A 190 -5.09 -3.97 15.09
CA ASP A 190 -4.02 -4.90 14.82
C ASP A 190 -3.33 -4.57 13.49
N ILE A 191 -2.10 -5.01 13.36
CA ILE A 191 -1.37 -5.01 12.09
C ILE A 191 -1.32 -6.46 11.61
N ILE A 192 -1.80 -6.74 10.40
CA ILE A 192 -1.64 -8.09 9.83
C ILE A 192 -0.14 -8.38 9.65
N PRO A 193 0.32 -9.64 9.83
CA PRO A 193 1.74 -9.96 9.74
C PRO A 193 2.42 -9.51 8.44
N GLU A 194 1.69 -9.51 7.33
CA GLU A 194 2.19 -8.97 6.06
C GLU A 194 2.45 -7.46 6.14
N GLN A 195 1.58 -6.68 6.81
CA GLN A 195 1.76 -5.25 7.05
C GLN A 195 2.83 -4.95 8.09
N SER A 196 3.05 -5.86 9.06
CA SER A 196 4.14 -5.71 10.04
C SER A 196 5.52 -5.82 9.42
N ARG A 197 5.64 -6.54 8.29
CA ARG A 197 6.87 -6.58 7.49
C ARG A 197 7.23 -5.17 7.01
N TYR A 198 6.30 -4.45 6.39
CA TYR A 198 6.54 -3.07 5.92
C TYR A 198 6.81 -2.04 7.04
N LEU A 199 6.42 -2.33 8.29
CA LEU A 199 6.72 -1.44 9.42
C LEU A 199 8.16 -1.57 9.91
N HIS A 200 8.73 -2.78 9.77
CA HIS A 200 10.05 -3.12 10.31
C HIS A 200 11.07 -3.48 9.25
N ASP A 201 10.73 -3.48 7.96
CA ASP A 201 11.61 -3.74 6.81
C ASP A 201 11.26 -2.66 5.77
N TYR A 202 12.01 -1.56 5.79
CA TYR A 202 11.66 -0.33 5.06
C TYR A 202 11.96 -0.41 3.56
N ASP A 203 13.00 -1.15 3.16
CA ASP A 203 13.39 -1.34 1.77
C ASP A 203 12.97 -2.69 1.17
N LEU A 204 12.37 -3.56 2.00
CA LEU A 204 11.72 -4.80 1.61
C LEU A 204 12.69 -5.85 1.08
N ASP A 205 13.94 -5.79 1.54
CA ASP A 205 14.97 -6.76 1.20
C ASP A 205 14.82 -8.09 1.98
N GLY A 206 13.96 -8.10 3.01
CA GLY A 206 13.64 -9.27 3.83
C GLY A 206 14.38 -9.34 5.17
N LEU A 207 15.14 -8.32 5.55
CA LEU A 207 15.72 -8.14 6.88
C LEU A 207 14.93 -7.08 7.65
N ASP A 208 14.75 -7.32 8.96
CA ASP A 208 14.16 -6.28 9.80
C ASP A 208 15.20 -5.15 9.99
N ASN A 209 14.79 -3.88 9.94
CA ASN A 209 15.55 -2.63 10.16
C ASN A 209 16.47 -2.64 11.40
N ASP A 210 16.18 -3.46 12.41
CA ASP A 210 17.00 -3.63 13.61
C ASP A 210 18.19 -4.60 13.40
N GLU A 211 18.07 -5.49 12.41
CA GLU A 211 19.06 -6.49 11.97
C GLU A 211 19.75 -6.10 10.65
N ASP A 212 19.25 -5.08 9.96
CA ASP A 212 19.76 -4.52 8.71
C ASP A 212 20.80 -3.39 8.94
N GLU A 213 21.97 -3.47 8.28
CA GLU A 213 23.03 -2.46 8.38
C GLU A 213 22.74 -1.18 7.58
N CYS A 214 21.82 -1.22 6.62
CA CYS A 214 21.35 -0.07 5.84
C CYS A 214 19.84 -0.17 5.54
N PRO A 215 18.99 0.17 6.54
CA PRO A 215 17.53 0.01 6.52
C PRO A 215 16.72 0.81 5.48
N TYR A 216 17.33 1.30 4.42
CA TYR A 216 16.69 2.09 3.37
C TYR A 216 17.23 1.77 1.98
N ASP A 217 18.27 0.94 1.87
CA ASP A 217 18.97 0.62 0.64
C ASP A 217 18.94 -0.91 0.48
N PRO A 218 18.08 -1.45 -0.40
CA PRO A 218 17.88 -2.89 -0.47
C PRO A 218 19.12 -3.63 -0.94
N GLU A 219 19.40 -4.77 -0.32
CA GLU A 219 20.43 -5.73 -0.71
C GLU A 219 20.35 -6.11 -2.21
N ASP A 220 21.51 -6.18 -2.87
CA ASP A 220 21.60 -6.45 -4.32
C ASP A 220 21.85 -7.93 -4.67
N TYR A 221 22.10 -8.76 -3.65
CA TYR A 221 22.26 -10.22 -3.74
C TYR A 221 23.29 -10.65 -4.80
N ASP A 222 24.43 -9.95 -4.84
CA ASP A 222 25.49 -10.17 -5.83
C ASP A 222 26.46 -11.33 -5.50
N GLY A 223 26.33 -11.93 -4.31
CA GLY A 223 27.16 -13.00 -3.80
C GLY A 223 28.34 -12.55 -2.93
N ASP A 224 28.49 -11.25 -2.68
CA ASP A 224 29.33 -10.66 -1.64
C ASP A 224 28.43 -10.15 -0.50
N ARG A 225 28.70 -10.63 0.72
CA ARG A 225 28.02 -10.25 1.96
C ARG A 225 26.49 -10.05 1.94
N ASP A 226 25.74 -10.83 1.15
CA ASP A 226 24.25 -10.89 1.07
C ASP A 226 23.45 -11.15 2.38
N THR A 227 24.01 -10.92 3.56
CA THR A 227 23.39 -11.16 4.87
C THR A 227 23.41 -9.94 5.78
N ASP A 228 24.07 -8.85 5.37
CA ASP A 228 24.11 -7.60 6.14
C ASP A 228 23.01 -6.61 5.72
N GLY A 229 22.27 -6.92 4.65
CA GLY A 229 21.14 -6.13 4.15
C GLY A 229 21.56 -5.02 3.23
N CYS A 230 22.83 -4.99 2.81
CA CYS A 230 23.41 -3.85 2.14
C CYS A 230 23.98 -4.12 0.77
N PRO A 231 23.66 -3.28 -0.22
CA PRO A 231 24.22 -3.42 -1.55
C PRO A 231 25.74 -3.26 -1.53
N ASP A 232 26.39 -4.25 -2.10
CA ASP A 232 27.84 -4.35 -2.17
C ASP A 232 28.41 -3.79 -3.49
N ASN A 233 29.74 -3.78 -3.65
CA ASN A 233 30.43 -3.19 -4.83
C ASN A 233 31.58 -4.06 -5.37
#